data_AF-A0A182ALF3-F1
#
_entry.id   AF-A0A182ALF3-F1
#
_cell.length_a   1.000
_cell.length_b   1.000
_cell.length_c   1.000
_cell.angle_alpha   90.00
_cell.angle_beta   90.00
_cell.angle_gamma   90.00
#
_symmetry.space_group_name_H-M   'P 1'
#
loop_
_entity.id
_entity.type
_entity.pdbx_description
1 polymer ?
#
loop_
_entity_poly.entity_id
_entity_poly.type
_entity_poly.pdbx_seq_one_letter_code
_entity_poly.pdbx_strand_id
1 'polypeptide(L)'
;MAFFEVLWHGDGIGDGGDLEEALAAYALVKPDDGNWSEACATAGADPCIRRYASFEAFLDNADELETIPVTAAMIEAALASHP
;
A
#
# COMPACT_ATOMS: atom_id res chain seq x y z
N MET A 1 -1.67 -17.94 -3.73
CA MET A 1 -1.59 -16.68 -4.50
C MET A 1 -0.69 -15.75 -3.72
N ALA A 2 0.07 -14.86 -4.35
CA ALA A 2 0.79 -13.84 -3.59
C ALA A 2 -0.20 -12.97 -2.79
N PHE A 3 0.27 -12.42 -1.69
CA PHE A 3 -0.52 -11.52 -0.84
C PHE A 3 0.25 -10.23 -0.62
N PHE A 4 -0.41 -9.09 -0.74
CA PHE A 4 0.17 -7.77 -0.63
C PHE A 4 -0.52 -7.03 0.50
N GLU A 5 0.21 -6.72 1.58
CA GLU A 5 -0.26 -5.88 2.68
C GLU A 5 0.11 -4.42 2.38
N VAL A 6 -0.83 -3.51 2.60
CA VAL A 6 -0.66 -2.08 2.29
C VAL A 6 -0.49 -1.32 3.60
N LEU A 7 0.61 -0.58 3.73
CA LEU A 7 0.94 0.17 4.93
C LEU A 7 0.96 1.67 4.69
N TRP A 8 0.37 2.41 5.63
CA TRP A 8 0.39 3.88 5.69
C TRP A 8 0.66 4.32 7.13
N HIS A 9 1.64 5.20 7.34
CA HIS A 9 2.14 5.55 8.68
C HIS A 9 2.58 4.35 9.54
N GLY A 10 2.95 3.24 8.91
CA GLY A 10 3.31 1.99 9.60
C GLY A 10 2.13 1.12 10.01
N ASP A 11 0.89 1.56 9.77
CA ASP A 11 -0.33 0.79 10.02
C ASP A 11 -0.82 0.10 8.74
N GLY A 12 -1.30 -1.13 8.87
CA GLY A 12 -1.94 -1.87 7.78
C GLY A 12 -3.33 -1.28 7.48
N ILE A 13 -3.52 -0.78 6.25
CA ILE A 13 -4.77 -0.10 5.84
C ILE A 13 -5.63 -0.94 4.89
N GLY A 14 -5.06 -1.99 4.31
CA GLY A 14 -5.72 -2.85 3.34
C GLY A 14 -4.76 -3.84 2.71
N ASP A 15 -5.23 -4.55 1.70
CA ASP A 15 -4.51 -5.61 1.03
C ASP A 15 -4.88 -5.74 -0.45
N GLY A 16 -4.15 -6.60 -1.17
CA GLY A 16 -4.44 -6.96 -2.56
C GLY A 16 -3.83 -8.30 -2.96
N GLY A 17 -4.39 -8.91 -4.00
CA GLY A 17 -3.87 -10.12 -4.65
C GLY A 17 -2.71 -9.85 -5.62
N ASP A 18 -2.56 -8.60 -6.06
CA ASP A 18 -1.46 -8.09 -6.86
C ASP A 18 -1.13 -6.63 -6.50
N LEU A 19 -0.08 -6.09 -7.12
CA LEU A 19 0.40 -4.74 -6.83
C LEU A 19 -0.60 -3.65 -7.24
N GLU A 20 -1.37 -3.84 -8.30
CA GLU A 20 -2.34 -2.86 -8.77
C GLU A 20 -3.52 -2.77 -7.78
N GLU A 21 -4.06 -3.93 -7.38
CA GLU A 21 -5.13 -4.01 -6.38
C GLU A 21 -4.67 -3.43 -5.02
N ALA A 22 -3.44 -3.76 -4.59
CA ALA A 22 -2.86 -3.24 -3.36
C ALA A 22 -2.68 -1.70 -3.40
N LEU A 23 -2.26 -1.13 -4.54
CA LEU A 23 -2.15 0.33 -4.67
C LEU A 23 -3.51 1.03 -4.62
N ALA A 24 -4.59 0.39 -5.08
CA ALA A 24 -5.93 0.95 -4.99
C ALA A 24 -6.43 1.09 -3.54
N ALA A 25 -5.92 0.29 -2.60
CA ALA A 25 -6.31 0.34 -1.18
C ALA A 25 -5.97 1.69 -0.52
N TYR A 26 -4.99 2.45 -1.03
CA TYR A 26 -4.71 3.81 -0.55
C TYR A 26 -5.90 4.77 -0.68
N ALA A 27 -6.91 4.45 -1.50
CA ALA A 27 -8.18 5.19 -1.55
C ALA A 27 -8.87 5.30 -0.17
N LEU A 28 -8.66 4.32 0.72
CA LEU A 28 -9.27 4.26 2.05
C LEU A 28 -8.75 5.34 3.00
N VAL A 29 -7.52 5.82 2.77
CA VAL A 29 -6.86 6.84 3.60
C VAL A 29 -6.56 8.10 2.81
N LYS A 30 -7.37 8.37 1.78
CA LYS A 30 -7.23 9.54 0.92
C LYS A 30 -7.08 10.82 1.77
N PRO A 31 -6.04 11.64 1.53
CA PRO A 31 -5.83 12.88 2.27
C PRO A 31 -6.97 13.88 2.01
N ASP A 32 -7.27 14.71 3.01
CA ASP A 32 -8.40 15.67 2.98
C ASP A 32 -8.32 16.68 1.81
N ASP A 33 -7.11 17.12 1.47
CA ASP A 33 -6.84 18.01 0.33
C ASP A 33 -6.65 17.26 -0.99
N GLY A 34 -6.62 15.93 -0.96
CA GLY A 34 -6.37 15.06 -2.10
C GLY A 34 -4.93 15.09 -2.62
N ASN A 35 -3.99 15.72 -1.93
CA ASN A 35 -2.60 15.86 -2.38
C ASN A 35 -1.70 14.76 -1.82
N TRP A 36 -1.55 13.68 -2.59
CA TRP A 36 -0.69 12.56 -2.19
C TRP A 36 0.79 12.93 -2.11
N SER A 37 1.25 13.92 -2.89
CA SER A 37 2.63 14.39 -2.83
C SER A 37 2.96 15.00 -1.46
N GLU A 38 2.07 15.87 -0.95
CA GLU A 38 2.23 16.46 0.40
C GLU A 38 2.02 15.42 1.50
N ALA A 39 1.03 14.53 1.35
CA ALA A 39 0.78 13.46 2.30
C ALA A 39 2.01 12.54 2.44
N CYS A 40 2.59 12.08 1.33
CA CYS A 40 3.76 11.20 1.34
C CYS A 40 5.05 11.90 1.80
N ALA A 41 5.13 13.23 1.66
CA ALA A 41 6.26 14.02 2.17
C ALA A 41 6.23 14.23 3.69
N THR A 42 5.11 13.90 4.35
CA THR A 42 4.99 13.99 5.80
C THR A 42 5.92 12.99 6.47
N ALA A 43 6.69 13.45 7.46
CA ALA A 43 7.60 12.58 8.20
C ALA A 43 6.83 11.41 8.84
N GLY A 44 7.26 10.19 8.55
CA GLY A 44 6.62 8.97 9.04
C GLY A 44 5.39 8.53 8.24
N ALA A 45 5.09 9.13 7.07
CA ALA A 45 4.09 8.58 6.15
C ALA A 45 4.54 7.23 5.57
N ASP A 46 5.80 7.16 5.14
CA ASP A 46 6.52 5.97 4.65
C ASP A 46 5.60 4.91 4.00
N PRO A 47 4.79 5.29 2.99
CA PRO A 47 3.88 4.37 2.32
C PRO A 47 4.68 3.21 1.71
N CYS A 48 4.27 1.99 2.03
CA CYS A 48 4.89 0.82 1.46
C CYS A 48 3.88 -0.32 1.32
N ILE A 49 4.24 -1.29 0.48
CA ILE A 49 3.50 -2.53 0.31
C ILE A 49 4.43 -3.68 0.63
N ARG A 50 4.03 -4.58 1.52
CA ARG A 50 4.76 -5.82 1.81
C ARG A 50 4.17 -6.97 1.02
N ARG A 51 5.03 -7.70 0.31
CA ARG A 51 4.64 -8.89 -0.47
C ARG A 51 4.99 -10.16 0.29
N TYR A 52 4.01 -11.03 0.45
CA TYR A 52 4.16 -12.35 1.08
C TYR A 52 3.93 -13.46 0.06
N ALA A 53 4.41 -14.66 0.39
CA ALA A 53 4.21 -15.85 -0.45
C ALA A 53 2.72 -16.19 -0.62
N SER A 54 1.93 -16.02 0.45
CA SER A 54 0.48 -16.14 0.47
C SER A 54 -0.13 -15.47 1.71
N PHE A 55 -1.47 -15.42 1.76
CA PHE A 55 -2.19 -14.90 2.91
C PHE A 55 -1.96 -15.75 4.17
N GLU A 56 -1.87 -17.08 4.02
CA GLU A 56 -1.52 -17.98 5.12
C GLU A 56 -0.13 -17.67 5.68
N ALA A 57 0.86 -17.38 4.82
CA ALA A 57 2.19 -17.00 5.27
C ALA A 57 2.16 -15.71 6.12
N PHE A 58 1.35 -14.72 5.72
CA PHE A 58 1.12 -13.52 6.51
C PHE A 58 0.47 -13.84 7.87
N LEU A 59 -0.58 -14.66 7.91
CA LEU A 59 -1.24 -15.07 9.17
C LEU A 59 -0.31 -15.86 10.10
N ASP A 60 0.60 -16.64 9.53
CA ASP A 60 1.62 -17.39 10.27
C ASP A 60 2.80 -16.51 10.74
N ASN A 61 2.75 -15.19 10.51
CA ASN A 61 3.82 -14.23 10.82
C ASN A 61 5.16 -14.58 10.13
N ALA A 62 5.09 -15.16 8.92
CA ALA A 62 6.27 -15.33 8.10
C ALA A 62 6.81 -13.97 7.63
N ASP A 63 8.12 -13.89 7.39
CA ASP A 63 8.76 -12.69 6.87
C ASP A 63 8.20 -12.29 5.50
N GLU A 64 8.14 -10.97 5.22
CA GLU A 64 7.84 -10.50 3.87
C GLU A 64 8.94 -10.94 2.89
N LEU A 65 8.52 -11.30 1.69
CA LEU A 65 9.44 -11.58 0.60
C LEU A 65 10.07 -10.30 0.05
N GLU A 66 9.36 -9.19 0.16
CA GLU A 66 9.73 -7.89 -0.41
C GLU A 66 8.95 -6.75 0.24
N THR A 67 9.62 -5.63 0.49
CA THR A 67 8.99 -4.37 0.87
C THR A 67 9.13 -3.38 -0.29
N ILE A 68 8.01 -2.98 -0.87
CA ILE A 68 7.94 -2.10 -2.04
C ILE A 68 7.68 -0.67 -1.52
N PRO A 69 8.64 0.26 -1.64
CA PRO A 69 8.38 1.66 -1.32
C PRO A 69 7.37 2.21 -2.33
N VAL A 70 6.30 2.82 -1.82
CA VAL A 70 5.27 3.43 -2.64
C VAL A 70 5.52 4.93 -2.75
N THR A 71 5.29 5.48 -3.94
CA THR A 71 5.40 6.92 -4.17
C THR A 71 4.01 7.50 -4.41
N ALA A 72 3.85 8.81 -4.16
CA ALA A 72 2.62 9.52 -4.49
C ALA A 72 2.17 9.28 -5.94
N ALA A 73 3.11 9.28 -6.89
CA ALA A 73 2.80 9.04 -8.31
C ALA A 73 2.25 7.63 -8.58
N MET A 74 2.68 6.62 -7.82
CA MET A 74 2.11 5.26 -7.94
C MET A 74 0.68 5.21 -7.42
N ILE A 75 0.40 5.86 -6.29
CA ILE A 75 -0.94 5.95 -5.71
C ILE A 75 -1.87 6.69 -6.68
N GLU A 76 -1.47 7.88 -7.12
CA GLU A 76 -2.25 8.70 -8.05
C GLU A 76 -2.56 7.96 -9.36
N ALA A 77 -1.60 7.23 -9.92
CA ALA A 77 -1.81 6.43 -11.12
C ALA A 77 -2.80 5.28 -10.91
N ALA A 78 -2.73 4.60 -9.76
CA ALA A 78 -3.66 3.52 -9.41
C ALA A 78 -5.09 4.06 -9.20
N LEU A 79 -5.23 5.16 -8.46
CA LEU A 79 -6.53 5.79 -8.20
C LEU A 79 -7.16 6.41 -9.45
N ALA A 80 -6.35 6.89 -10.41
CA ALA A 80 -6.86 7.36 -11.69
C ALA A 80 -7.39 6.22 -12.59
N SER A 81 -6.86 5.01 -12.42
CA SER A 81 -7.24 3.83 -13.20
C SER A 81 -8.48 3.11 -12.62
N HIS A 82 -8.80 3.36 -11.35
CA HIS A 82 -9.93 2.78 -10.61
C HIS A 82 -10.80 3.88 -9.96
N PRO A 83 -11.66 4.59 -10.74
CA PRO A 83 -12.51 5.68 -10.25
C PRO A 83 -13.73 5.24 -9.42
#